data_AF-A0A8T6HKN0-F1
#
_entry.id   AF-A0A8T6HKN0-F1
#
_cell.length_a   1.000
_cell.length_b   1.000
_cell.length_c   1.000
_cell.angle_alpha   90.00
_cell.angle_beta   90.00
_cell.angle_gamma   90.00
#
_symmetry.space_group_name_H-M   'P 1'
#
loop_
_entity.id
_entity.type
_entity.pdbx_description
1 polymer ?
#
loop_
_entity_poly.entity_id
_entity_poly.type
_entity_poly.pdbx_seq_one_letter_code
_entity_poly.pdbx_strand_id
1 'polypeptide(L)'
;LERSVLVAAEGHRKLDVFYRMWTLKEALIKALGTGFSCNPATFEVPREMLDGARSGRLRLHFAPSGTWNLVDIGEAEFAAAVAYRAEAD
;
A
#
# COMPACT_ATOMS: atom_id res chain seq x y z
N LEU A 1 2.56 0.67 -11.80
CA LEU A 1 1.39 1.57 -12.00
C LEU A 1 1.43 2.84 -11.13
N GLU A 2 1.93 2.76 -9.90
CA GLU A 2 2.01 3.89 -8.94
C GLU A 2 2.63 5.18 -9.52
N ARG A 3 3.70 5.05 -10.30
CA ARG A 3 4.40 6.20 -10.89
C ARG A 3 3.54 7.00 -11.85
N SER A 4 2.67 6.35 -12.65
CA SER A 4 1.79 7.08 -13.56
C SER A 4 0.70 7.81 -12.79
N VAL A 5 0.16 7.21 -11.72
CA VAL A 5 -0.81 7.86 -10.82
C VAL A 5 -0.18 9.09 -10.15
N LEU A 6 1.06 8.98 -9.68
CA LEU A 6 1.77 10.11 -9.05
C LEU A 6 2.08 11.24 -10.04
N VAL A 7 2.48 10.91 -11.27
CA VAL A 7 2.81 11.90 -12.31
C VAL A 7 1.55 12.63 -12.79
N ALA A 8 0.40 11.94 -12.82
CA ALA A 8 -0.88 12.55 -13.19
C ALA A 8 -1.46 13.48 -12.11
N ALA A 9 -0.94 13.44 -10.87
CA ALA A 9 -1.40 14.32 -9.79
C ALA A 9 -0.68 15.68 -9.84
N GLU A 10 -1.45 16.75 -9.62
CA GLU A 10 -0.98 18.13 -9.69
C GLU A 10 -1.01 18.82 -8.32
N GLY A 11 -0.15 19.84 -8.14
CA GLY A 11 -0.12 20.68 -6.93
C GLY A 11 0.02 19.89 -5.63
N HIS A 12 -0.72 20.31 -4.60
CA HIS A 12 -0.71 19.67 -3.27
C HIS A 12 -1.20 18.22 -3.30
N ARG A 13 -2.12 17.89 -4.20
CA ARG A 13 -2.66 16.52 -4.36
C ARG A 13 -1.58 15.50 -4.69
N LYS A 14 -0.47 15.93 -5.31
CA LYS A 14 0.67 15.05 -5.59
C LYS A 14 1.31 14.51 -4.32
N LEU A 15 1.45 15.35 -3.30
CA LEU A 15 1.98 14.94 -2.00
C LEU A 15 0.99 14.01 -1.28
N ASP A 16 -0.31 14.30 -1.34
CA ASP A 16 -1.33 13.46 -0.72
C ASP A 16 -1.33 12.04 -1.32
N VAL A 17 -1.28 11.97 -2.66
CA VAL A 17 -1.17 10.70 -3.40
C VAL A 17 0.12 9.97 -3.03
N PHE A 18 1.26 10.69 -2.94
CA PHE A 18 2.52 10.11 -2.50
C PHE A 18 2.43 9.54 -1.09
N TYR A 19 1.98 10.31 -0.10
CA TYR A 19 1.89 9.87 1.29
C TYR A 19 0.92 8.72 1.47
N ARG A 20 -0.20 8.73 0.75
CA ARG A 20 -1.16 7.63 0.76
C ARG A 20 -0.54 6.33 0.27
N MET A 21 0.13 6.35 -0.90
CA MET A 21 0.82 5.17 -1.43
C MET A 21 1.98 4.74 -0.53
N TRP A 22 2.77 5.69 -0.03
CA TRP A 22 3.89 5.41 0.88
C TRP A 22 3.40 4.69 2.14
N THR A 23 2.36 5.22 2.80
CA THR A 23 1.82 4.64 4.04
C THR A 23 1.23 3.25 3.82
N LEU A 24 0.58 3.01 2.69
CA LEU A 24 0.10 1.67 2.29
C LEU A 24 1.25 0.67 2.21
N LYS A 25 2.36 1.05 1.57
CA LYS A 25 3.53 0.18 1.43
C LYS A 25 4.25 -0.04 2.76
N GLU A 26 4.39 1.00 3.56
CA GLU A 26 4.98 0.92 4.90
C GLU A 26 4.15 0.04 5.85
N ALA A 27 2.82 0.11 5.82
CA ALA A 27 1.97 -0.75 6.63
C ALA A 27 2.24 -2.23 6.35
N LEU A 28 2.40 -2.60 5.07
CA LEU A 28 2.76 -3.95 4.67
C LEU A 28 4.17 -4.35 5.12
N ILE A 29 5.17 -3.50 4.91
CA ILE A 29 6.56 -3.76 5.34
C ILE A 29 6.61 -3.99 6.86
N LYS A 30 5.88 -3.19 7.63
CA LYS A 30 5.75 -3.36 9.08
C LYS A 30 5.08 -4.69 9.43
N ALA A 31 4.00 -5.05 8.74
CA ALA A 31 3.29 -6.31 8.98
C ALA A 31 4.13 -7.55 8.64
N LEU A 32 5.05 -7.44 7.67
CA LEU A 32 6.02 -8.49 7.33
C LEU A 32 7.15 -8.63 8.35
N GLY A 33 7.40 -7.61 9.18
CA GLY A 33 8.47 -7.60 10.17
C GLY A 33 9.89 -7.52 9.58
N THR A 34 10.02 -7.15 8.30
CA THR A 34 11.31 -7.11 7.60
C THR A 34 12.12 -5.84 7.85
N GLY A 35 11.49 -4.81 8.45
CA GLY A 35 12.09 -3.48 8.57
C GLY A 35 12.58 -2.96 7.21
N PHE A 36 13.74 -2.32 7.20
CA PHE A 36 14.35 -1.74 6.00
C PHE A 36 14.93 -2.76 5.01
N SER A 37 14.94 -4.05 5.33
CA SER A 37 15.45 -5.10 4.42
C SER A 37 14.49 -5.40 3.27
N CYS A 38 13.21 -5.00 3.36
CA CYS A 38 12.28 -5.07 2.25
C CYS A 38 12.37 -3.80 1.40
N ASN A 39 12.74 -3.96 0.13
CA ASN A 39 12.71 -2.85 -0.83
C ASN A 39 11.24 -2.59 -1.23
N PRO A 40 10.67 -1.38 -0.97
CA PRO A 40 9.29 -1.07 -1.33
C PRO A 40 8.99 -1.20 -2.83
N ALA A 41 10.00 -1.14 -3.69
CA ALA A 41 9.83 -1.29 -5.13
C ALA A 41 9.56 -2.74 -5.59
N THR A 42 9.65 -3.75 -4.70
CA THR A 42 9.43 -5.17 -5.06
C THR A 42 7.96 -5.58 -5.09
N PHE A 43 7.06 -4.69 -4.71
CA PHE A 43 5.61 -4.89 -4.77
C PHE A 43 4.89 -3.57 -5.11
N GLU A 44 3.69 -3.68 -5.66
CA GLU A 44 2.83 -2.55 -5.98
C GLU A 44 1.60 -2.53 -5.06
N VAL A 45 1.09 -1.32 -4.77
CA VAL A 45 -0.26 -1.13 -4.22
C VAL A 45 -1.30 -1.78 -5.15
N PRO A 46 -2.28 -2.53 -4.62
CA PRO A 46 -3.31 -3.17 -5.43
C PRO A 46 -4.02 -2.16 -6.36
N ARG A 47 -4.29 -2.58 -7.60
CA ARG A 47 -4.85 -1.69 -8.64
C ARG A 47 -6.19 -1.09 -8.23
N GLU A 48 -7.03 -1.88 -7.58
CA GLU A 48 -8.32 -1.43 -7.04
C GLU A 48 -8.16 -0.25 -6.07
N MET A 49 -7.08 -0.22 -5.28
CA MET A 49 -6.82 0.88 -4.35
C MET A 49 -6.30 2.12 -5.06
N LEU A 50 -5.54 1.95 -6.15
CA LEU A 50 -5.13 3.04 -7.02
C LEU A 50 -6.33 3.65 -7.78
N ASP A 51 -7.35 2.84 -8.05
CA ASP A 51 -8.63 3.26 -8.64
C ASP A 51 -9.63 3.82 -7.60
N GLY A 52 -9.23 3.91 -6.31
CA GLY A 52 -10.00 4.57 -5.25
C GLY A 52 -10.64 3.64 -4.21
N ALA A 53 -10.48 2.32 -4.31
CA ALA A 53 -10.95 1.40 -3.28
C ALA A 53 -10.19 1.61 -1.95
N ARG A 54 -10.89 1.43 -0.83
CA ARG A 54 -10.31 1.54 0.51
C ARG A 54 -9.57 0.28 0.96
N SER A 55 -9.68 -0.82 0.22
CA SER A 55 -9.01 -2.07 0.55
C SER A 55 -8.65 -2.87 -0.68
N GLY A 56 -7.60 -3.67 -0.58
CA GLY A 56 -7.17 -4.60 -1.61
C GLY A 56 -6.44 -5.79 -1.00
N ARG A 57 -6.22 -6.81 -1.83
CA ARG A 57 -5.46 -8.00 -1.44
C ARG A 57 -4.22 -8.14 -2.30
N LEU A 58 -3.14 -8.62 -1.70
CA LEU A 58 -1.92 -8.92 -2.43
C LEU A 58 -1.22 -10.17 -1.94
N ARG A 59 -0.54 -10.84 -2.87
CA ARG A 59 0.38 -11.96 -2.59
C ARG A 59 1.79 -11.49 -2.89
N LEU A 60 2.70 -11.77 -1.96
CA LEU A 60 4.08 -11.35 -2.07
C LEU A 60 4.94 -12.55 -2.45
N HIS A 61 5.64 -12.44 -3.58
CA HIS A 61 6.49 -13.52 -4.09
C HIS A 61 7.63 -13.91 -3.13
N PHE A 62 8.11 -12.96 -2.33
CA PHE A 62 9.19 -13.14 -1.36
C PHE A 62 8.70 -13.47 0.06
N ALA A 63 7.39 -13.45 0.29
CA ALA A 63 6.77 -13.83 1.57
C ALA A 63 5.63 -14.83 1.29
N PRO A 64 5.98 -16.12 1.04
CA PRO A 64 5.03 -17.13 0.54
C PRO A 64 3.92 -17.51 1.53
N SER A 65 3.98 -17.04 2.79
CA SER A 65 3.10 -17.43 3.89
C SER A 65 1.81 -16.61 4.00
N GLY A 66 1.15 -16.36 2.87
CA GLY A 66 -0.27 -15.98 2.82
C GLY A 66 -0.62 -14.81 1.90
N THR A 67 -1.93 -14.64 1.71
CA THR A 67 -2.52 -13.43 1.12
C THR A 67 -2.57 -12.35 2.20
N TRP A 68 -2.25 -11.11 1.86
CA TRP A 68 -2.31 -9.97 2.75
C TRP A 68 -3.50 -9.09 2.39
N ASN A 69 -4.25 -8.65 3.39
CA ASN A 69 -5.20 -7.57 3.28
C ASN A 69 -4.48 -6.25 3.55
N LEU A 70 -4.78 -5.26 2.73
CA LEU A 70 -4.34 -3.89 2.91
C LEU A 70 -5.57 -2.99 2.98
N VAL A 71 -5.64 -2.14 3.99
CA VAL A 71 -6.78 -1.25 4.24
C VAL A 71 -6.26 0.16 4.45
N ASP A 72 -6.86 1.09 3.74
CA ASP A 72 -6.65 2.51 3.85
C ASP A 72 -7.63 3.12 4.86
N ILE A 73 -7.09 3.55 6.00
CA ILE A 73 -7.82 4.19 7.09
C ILE A 73 -7.44 5.68 7.22
N GLY A 74 -6.82 6.25 6.19
CA GLY A 74 -6.44 7.65 6.15
C GLY A 74 -7.63 8.58 5.90
N GLU A 75 -7.46 9.83 6.26
CA GLU A 75 -8.43 10.91 6.03
C GLU A 75 -7.77 12.07 5.26
N ALA A 76 -8.52 13.15 5.03
CA ALA A 76 -8.05 14.30 4.25
C ALA A 76 -6.73 14.90 4.77
N GLU A 77 -6.50 14.86 6.09
CA GLU A 77 -5.34 15.49 6.73
C GLU A 77 -4.21 14.51 7.06
N PHE A 78 -4.44 13.19 6.96
CA PHE A 78 -3.43 12.20 7.31
C PHE A 78 -3.55 10.91 6.49
N ALA A 79 -2.41 10.36 6.10
CA ALA A 79 -2.34 9.03 5.51
C ALA A 79 -2.15 7.98 6.62
N ALA A 80 -3.04 6.98 6.66
CA ALA A 80 -2.96 5.86 7.59
C ALA A 80 -3.41 4.56 6.89
N ALA A 81 -2.76 3.45 7.21
CA ALA A 81 -3.06 2.16 6.62
C ALA A 81 -2.80 1.02 7.61
N VAL A 82 -3.53 -0.08 7.42
CA VAL A 82 -3.37 -1.33 8.15
C VAL A 82 -3.11 -2.45 7.16
N ALA A 83 -2.12 -3.29 7.45
CA ALA A 83 -1.89 -4.54 6.74
C ALA A 83 -1.99 -5.72 7.71
N TYR A 84 -2.70 -6.77 7.30
CA TYR A 84 -2.86 -7.97 8.10
C TYR A 84 -3.00 -9.19 7.20
N ARG A 85 -2.70 -10.37 7.75
CA ARG A 85 -2.82 -11.63 7.01
C ARG A 85 -4.31 -11.92 6.77
N ALA A 86 -4.67 -12.32 5.55
CA ALA A 86 -5.98 -12.89 5.30
C ALA A 86 -6.11 -14.22 6.05
N GLU A 87 -7.28 -14.49 6.60
CA GLU A 87 -7.61 -15.82 7.09
C GLU A 87 -7.52 -16.81 5.92
N ALA A 88 -7.08 -18.04 6.21
CA ALA A 88 -7.15 -19.11 5.22
C ALA A 88 -8.63 -19.43 5.03
N ASP A 89 -9.11 -19.39 3.77
CA ASP A 89 -10.43 -19.91 3.41
C ASP A 89 -10.55 -21.40 3.78
#